data_AF-A0A847URB1-F1
#
_entry.id   AF-A0A847URB1-F1
#
_cell.length_a   1.000
_cell.length_b   1.000
_cell.length_c   1.000
_cell.angle_alpha   90.00
_cell.angle_beta   90.00
_cell.angle_gamma   90.00
#
_symmetry.space_group_name_H-M   'P 1'
#
loop_
_entity.id
_entity.type
_entity.pdbx_description
1 polymer ?
#
loop_
_entity_poly.entity_id
_entity_poly.type
_entity_poly.pdbx_seq_one_letter_code
_entity_poly.pdbx_strand_id
1 'polypeptide(L)'
;MQSFVAAVLGHPAVAVLGEVAVRVLRITFFLSFGVFLAELAVAFGLVEKIAVVSRYLTSPANLPDEVGTAILTTTASTTAGYGMLADFRESGVLSDRATLVAVTINTFFGFAQHIITFYAPILIPILGFRVGVLYVATRGLIALAITLTGIAAGAVLLDASNVGRSTAGAGPTPDGGTADDAADVFDDRPESRRAAVRTAFDATAEKVRDILPRLAAIYAIVSLLLAYSDELLALIGSNGASVTTAADGFAGLLGLPGAAIPVIAAYALDTTSGATVIAPLIRNGTFSARTAVATMLVGGIISFAVSTFKRSIPFQYGIWGREFGSKVIVVNTGLKIVWIALALVVLL
;
A
#
# COMPACT_ATOMS: atom_id res chain seq x y z
N MET A 1 -16.47 43.56 -22.53
CA MET A 1 -16.63 42.09 -22.43
C MET A 1 -15.49 41.33 -23.08
N GLN A 2 -15.13 41.59 -24.35
CA GLN A 2 -14.02 40.89 -25.02
C GLN A 2 -12.64 41.12 -24.39
N SER A 3 -12.34 42.33 -23.86
CA SER A 3 -11.07 42.60 -23.16
C SER A 3 -10.96 41.92 -21.79
N PHE A 4 -12.08 41.80 -21.07
CA PHE A 4 -12.13 41.10 -19.78
C PHE A 4 -12.01 39.58 -19.96
N VAL A 5 -12.66 39.02 -20.99
CA VAL A 5 -12.53 37.61 -21.35
C VAL A 5 -11.10 37.28 -21.80
N ALA A 6 -10.45 38.16 -22.57
CA ALA A 6 -9.04 37.98 -22.95
C ALA A 6 -8.07 38.09 -21.75
N ALA A 7 -8.34 39.01 -20.80
CA ALA A 7 -7.54 39.16 -19.57
C ALA A 7 -7.71 37.98 -18.60
N VAL A 8 -8.91 37.42 -18.50
CA VAL A 8 -9.18 36.22 -17.69
C VAL A 8 -8.57 34.98 -18.35
N LEU A 9 -8.73 34.79 -19.67
CA LEU A 9 -8.16 33.66 -20.40
C LEU A 9 -6.62 33.71 -20.52
N GLY A 10 -6.03 34.91 -20.44
CA GLY A 10 -4.57 35.11 -20.44
C GLY A 10 -3.91 34.98 -19.06
N HIS A 11 -4.69 34.82 -17.99
CA HIS A 11 -4.14 34.71 -16.63
C HIS A 11 -3.49 33.32 -16.45
N PRO A 12 -2.25 33.21 -15.91
CA PRO A 12 -1.56 31.93 -15.73
C PRO A 12 -2.39 30.90 -14.94
N ALA A 13 -3.25 31.38 -14.02
CA ALA A 13 -4.21 30.55 -13.30
C ALA A 13 -5.20 29.81 -14.21
N VAL A 14 -5.67 30.40 -15.31
CA VAL A 14 -6.63 29.76 -16.23
C VAL A 14 -5.94 28.71 -17.10
N ALA A 15 -4.69 28.95 -17.53
CA ALA A 15 -3.87 27.95 -18.20
C ALA A 15 -3.60 26.74 -17.28
N VAL A 16 -3.23 27.00 -16.03
CA VAL A 16 -3.03 25.96 -14.99
C VAL A 16 -4.32 25.17 -14.76
N LEU A 17 -5.48 25.84 -14.64
CA LEU A 17 -6.77 25.16 -14.47
C LEU A 17 -7.16 24.29 -15.68
N GLY A 18 -6.85 24.73 -16.90
CA GLY A 18 -7.04 23.93 -18.11
C GLY A 18 -6.17 22.67 -18.14
N GLU A 19 -4.88 22.79 -17.80
CA GLU A 19 -3.97 21.65 -17.69
C GLU A 19 -4.38 20.70 -16.56
N VAL A 20 -4.81 21.24 -15.41
CA VAL A 20 -5.38 20.49 -14.29
C VAL A 20 -6.60 19.70 -14.74
N ALA A 21 -7.55 20.34 -15.42
CA ALA A 21 -8.78 19.69 -15.86
C ALA A 21 -8.49 18.53 -16.82
N VAL A 22 -7.68 18.75 -17.87
CA VAL A 22 -7.32 17.70 -18.84
C VAL A 22 -6.62 16.53 -18.15
N ARG A 23 -5.74 16.82 -17.20
CA ARG A 23 -4.97 15.79 -16.51
C ARG A 23 -5.81 15.02 -15.50
N VAL A 24 -6.64 15.71 -14.73
CA VAL A 24 -7.62 15.09 -13.84
C VAL A 24 -8.53 14.18 -14.65
N LEU A 25 -9.07 14.64 -15.77
CA LEU A 25 -9.96 13.84 -16.62
C LEU A 25 -9.26 12.58 -17.17
N ARG A 26 -7.99 12.71 -17.60
CA ARG A 26 -7.18 11.56 -18.03
C ARG A 26 -6.93 10.58 -16.88
N ILE A 27 -6.57 11.07 -15.69
CA ILE A 27 -6.37 10.23 -14.50
C ILE A 27 -7.70 9.57 -14.12
N THR A 28 -8.82 10.29 -14.12
CA THR A 28 -10.16 9.73 -13.87
C THR A 28 -10.48 8.61 -14.83
N PHE A 29 -10.22 8.77 -16.12
CA PHE A 29 -10.48 7.70 -17.10
C PHE A 29 -9.67 6.43 -16.77
N PHE A 30 -8.36 6.55 -16.57
CA PHE A 30 -7.53 5.39 -16.24
C PHE A 30 -7.81 4.82 -14.85
N LEU A 31 -8.16 5.67 -13.89
CA LEU A 31 -8.58 5.31 -12.55
C LEU A 31 -9.87 4.49 -12.60
N SER A 32 -10.92 5.01 -13.23
CA SER A 32 -12.20 4.32 -13.39
C SER A 32 -12.02 3.01 -14.13
N PHE A 33 -11.26 3.00 -15.23
CA PHE A 33 -11.03 1.79 -16.01
C PHE A 33 -10.22 0.74 -15.23
N GLY A 34 -9.16 1.18 -14.56
CA GLY A 34 -8.33 0.31 -13.73
C GLY A 34 -9.11 -0.28 -12.56
N VAL A 35 -9.82 0.57 -11.80
CA VAL A 35 -10.61 0.13 -10.64
C VAL A 35 -11.70 -0.82 -11.11
N PHE A 36 -12.39 -0.53 -12.21
CA PHE A 36 -13.39 -1.41 -12.78
C PHE A 36 -12.83 -2.80 -13.13
N LEU A 37 -11.67 -2.86 -13.81
CA LEU A 37 -11.03 -4.14 -14.11
C LEU A 37 -10.56 -4.89 -12.86
N ALA A 38 -10.11 -4.16 -11.84
CA ALA A 38 -9.70 -4.73 -10.57
C ALA A 38 -10.89 -5.35 -9.81
N GLU A 39 -11.99 -4.61 -9.67
CA GLU A 39 -13.24 -5.11 -9.05
C GLU A 39 -13.81 -6.29 -9.85
N LEU A 40 -13.69 -6.27 -11.17
CA LEU A 40 -14.09 -7.39 -12.02
C LEU A 40 -13.21 -8.63 -11.81
N ALA A 41 -11.89 -8.45 -11.67
CA ALA A 41 -10.96 -9.53 -11.38
C ALA A 41 -11.20 -10.16 -10.00
N VAL A 42 -11.54 -9.34 -9.00
CA VAL A 42 -11.98 -9.80 -7.67
C VAL A 42 -13.30 -10.56 -7.78
N ALA A 43 -14.31 -10.00 -8.46
CA ALA A 43 -15.63 -10.63 -8.64
C ALA A 43 -15.58 -11.96 -9.41
N PHE A 44 -14.55 -12.19 -10.23
CA PHE A 44 -14.33 -13.46 -10.94
C PHE A 44 -13.41 -14.45 -10.21
N GLY A 45 -13.03 -14.15 -8.98
CA GLY A 45 -12.30 -15.05 -8.12
C GLY A 45 -10.81 -15.20 -8.47
N LEU A 46 -10.17 -14.13 -8.96
CA LEU A 46 -8.73 -14.16 -9.27
C LEU A 46 -7.87 -14.30 -8.00
N VAL A 47 -8.38 -13.85 -6.85
CA VAL A 47 -7.68 -13.87 -5.57
C VAL A 47 -7.58 -15.31 -5.03
N GLU A 48 -8.59 -16.13 -5.30
CA GLU A 48 -8.74 -17.55 -4.94
C GLU A 48 -7.78 -18.42 -5.74
N LYS A 49 -7.48 -18.06 -6.99
CA LYS A 49 -6.50 -18.78 -7.80
C LYS A 49 -5.07 -18.61 -7.30
N ILE A 50 -4.78 -17.53 -6.58
CA ILE A 50 -3.50 -17.30 -5.91
C ILE A 50 -3.42 -18.10 -4.60
N ALA A 51 -4.56 -18.53 -4.04
CA ALA A 51 -4.68 -19.30 -2.81
C ALA A 51 -4.29 -20.79 -2.91
N VAL A 52 -3.66 -21.24 -3.99
CA VAL A 52 -3.23 -22.64 -4.16
C VAL A 52 -1.85 -22.91 -3.54
N VAL A 53 -1.22 -21.92 -2.89
CA VAL A 53 0.19 -21.97 -2.44
C VAL A 53 0.38 -22.25 -0.93
N SER A 54 -0.67 -22.56 -0.17
CA SER A 54 -0.63 -22.66 1.33
C SER A 54 0.52 -23.52 1.85
N ARG A 55 0.68 -24.74 1.32
CA ARG A 55 1.62 -25.74 1.84
C ARG A 55 3.09 -25.37 1.63
N TYR A 56 3.41 -24.52 0.66
CA TYR A 56 4.79 -24.11 0.39
C TYR A 56 5.28 -22.99 1.33
N LEU A 57 4.39 -22.39 2.13
CA LEU A 57 4.70 -21.27 3.00
C LEU A 57 4.91 -21.67 4.46
N THR A 58 4.21 -22.70 4.93
CA THR A 58 4.17 -23.11 6.34
C THR A 58 5.22 -24.14 6.71
N SER A 59 5.35 -25.20 5.90
CA SER A 59 6.26 -26.32 6.18
C SER A 59 7.73 -25.89 6.34
N PRO A 60 8.30 -25.01 5.48
CA PRO A 60 9.69 -24.57 5.67
C PRO A 60 9.88 -23.68 6.91
N ALA A 61 8.81 -23.11 7.47
CA ALA A 61 8.84 -22.23 8.64
C ALA A 61 8.58 -22.98 9.96
N ASN A 62 8.48 -24.32 9.95
CA ASN A 62 8.04 -25.14 11.08
C ASN A 62 6.67 -24.71 11.65
N LEU A 63 5.79 -24.20 10.80
CA LEU A 63 4.40 -23.87 11.16
C LEU A 63 3.44 -25.00 10.75
N PRO A 64 2.33 -25.20 11.48
CA PRO A 64 1.27 -26.10 11.06
C PRO A 64 0.72 -25.75 9.68
N ASP A 65 0.26 -26.74 8.95
CA ASP A 65 -0.34 -26.56 7.62
C ASP A 65 -1.64 -25.74 7.69
N GLU A 66 -2.35 -25.82 8.82
CA GLU A 66 -3.56 -25.07 9.15
C GLU A 66 -3.32 -23.56 9.16
N VAL A 67 -2.11 -23.09 9.46
CA VAL A 67 -1.73 -21.66 9.41
C VAL A 67 -1.73 -21.13 7.97
N GLY A 68 -1.48 -22.02 7.01
CA GLY A 68 -1.40 -21.68 5.59
C GLY A 68 -2.73 -21.15 5.06
N THR A 69 -3.85 -21.64 5.59
CA THR A 69 -5.19 -21.14 5.20
C THR A 69 -5.39 -19.71 5.68
N ALA A 70 -5.05 -19.38 6.93
CA ALA A 70 -5.16 -18.03 7.48
C ALA A 70 -4.30 -16.99 6.72
N ILE A 71 -3.08 -17.38 6.34
CA ILE A 71 -2.19 -16.53 5.51
C ILE A 71 -2.83 -16.27 4.14
N LEU A 72 -3.39 -17.30 3.50
CA LEU A 72 -4.04 -17.13 2.21
C LEU A 72 -5.33 -16.32 2.30
N THR A 73 -6.14 -16.54 3.32
CA THR A 73 -7.37 -15.77 3.59
C THR A 73 -7.05 -14.28 3.68
N THR A 74 -5.88 -13.89 4.17
CA THR A 74 -5.45 -12.47 4.22
C THR A 74 -5.37 -11.83 2.83
N THR A 75 -5.08 -12.60 1.78
CA THR A 75 -5.05 -12.11 0.40
C THR A 75 -6.41 -11.61 -0.07
N ALA A 76 -7.49 -12.23 0.42
CA ALA A 76 -8.86 -11.82 0.14
C ALA A 76 -9.39 -10.85 1.19
N SER A 77 -9.25 -11.20 2.46
CA SER A 77 -9.68 -10.42 3.62
C SER A 77 -8.60 -10.42 4.70
N THR A 78 -7.88 -9.31 4.78
CA THR A 78 -6.85 -9.11 5.82
C THR A 78 -7.43 -9.26 7.23
N THR A 79 -8.65 -8.77 7.48
CA THR A 79 -9.29 -8.89 8.79
C THR A 79 -9.60 -10.35 9.13
N ALA A 80 -10.19 -11.11 8.19
CA ALA A 80 -10.52 -12.51 8.42
C ALA A 80 -9.26 -13.36 8.65
N GLY A 81 -8.23 -13.19 7.82
CA GLY A 81 -6.97 -13.92 7.98
C GLY A 81 -6.25 -13.61 9.29
N TYR A 82 -6.24 -12.34 9.74
CA TYR A 82 -5.70 -11.98 11.05
C TYR A 82 -6.55 -12.50 12.22
N GLY A 83 -7.89 -12.55 12.07
CA GLY A 83 -8.80 -13.16 13.04
C GLY A 83 -8.49 -14.65 13.24
N MET A 84 -8.38 -15.41 12.15
CA MET A 84 -8.00 -16.83 12.21
C MET A 84 -6.64 -17.06 12.91
N LEU A 85 -5.64 -16.20 12.65
CA LEU A 85 -4.35 -16.28 13.34
C LEU A 85 -4.45 -15.93 14.83
N ALA A 86 -5.37 -15.04 15.21
CA ALA A 86 -5.66 -14.73 16.60
C ALA A 86 -6.33 -15.91 17.29
N ASP A 87 -7.30 -16.56 16.65
CA ASP A 87 -7.97 -17.75 17.16
C ASP A 87 -6.98 -18.92 17.36
N PHE A 88 -6.07 -19.14 16.42
CA PHE A 88 -4.99 -20.14 16.59
C PHE A 88 -4.07 -19.81 17.76
N ARG A 89 -3.85 -18.53 18.06
CA ARG A 89 -3.05 -18.12 19.22
C ARG A 89 -3.82 -18.34 20.52
N GLU A 90 -5.08 -17.93 20.58
CA GLU A 90 -5.93 -18.04 21.78
C GLU A 90 -6.24 -19.50 22.13
N SER A 91 -6.45 -20.35 21.12
CA SER A 91 -6.64 -21.79 21.28
C SER A 91 -5.35 -22.56 21.60
N GLY A 92 -4.19 -21.89 21.62
CA GLY A 92 -2.90 -22.51 21.93
C GLY A 92 -2.29 -23.35 20.80
N VAL A 93 -2.88 -23.33 19.60
CA VAL A 93 -2.30 -23.92 18.39
C VAL A 93 -0.97 -23.21 18.04
N LEU A 94 -0.93 -21.89 18.21
CA LEU A 94 0.27 -21.08 18.03
C LEU A 94 0.68 -20.40 19.33
N SER A 95 1.96 -20.53 19.69
CA SER A 95 2.58 -19.64 20.68
C SER A 95 2.77 -18.22 20.12
N ASP A 96 2.95 -17.22 20.99
CA ASP A 96 3.30 -15.84 20.61
C ASP A 96 4.42 -15.76 19.56
N ARG A 97 5.45 -16.59 19.70
CA ARG A 97 6.57 -16.62 18.74
C ARG A 97 6.13 -17.13 17.38
N ALA A 98 5.38 -18.23 17.35
CA ALA A 98 4.86 -18.81 16.12
C ALA A 98 3.86 -17.87 15.43
N THR A 99 3.02 -17.18 16.19
CA THR A 99 2.10 -16.16 15.66
C THR A 99 2.85 -14.97 15.07
N LEU A 100 3.93 -14.47 15.69
CA LEU A 100 4.76 -13.40 15.12
C LEU A 100 5.39 -13.80 13.77
N VAL A 101 5.87 -15.04 13.68
CA VAL A 101 6.39 -15.60 12.43
C VAL A 101 5.27 -15.66 11.37
N ALA A 102 4.10 -16.20 11.71
CA ALA A 102 2.97 -16.28 10.79
C ALA A 102 2.52 -14.90 10.28
N VAL A 103 2.40 -13.91 11.17
CA VAL A 103 2.06 -12.53 10.80
C VAL A 103 3.13 -11.90 9.90
N THR A 104 4.41 -12.22 10.11
CA THR A 104 5.51 -11.74 9.25
C THR A 104 5.41 -12.33 7.85
N ILE A 105 5.19 -13.65 7.74
CA ILE A 105 4.98 -14.37 6.47
C ILE A 105 3.81 -13.76 5.68
N ASN A 106 2.79 -13.27 6.39
CA ASN A 106 1.58 -12.71 5.80
C ASN A 106 1.79 -11.38 5.02
N THR A 107 2.96 -10.74 5.15
CA THR A 107 3.20 -9.39 4.60
C THR A 107 3.03 -9.32 3.07
N PHE A 108 3.54 -10.30 2.32
CA PHE A 108 3.41 -10.35 0.86
C PHE A 108 1.95 -10.56 0.42
N PHE A 109 1.21 -11.42 1.11
CA PHE A 109 -0.18 -11.74 0.77
C PHE A 109 -1.12 -10.56 1.03
N GLY A 110 -0.92 -9.85 2.15
CA GLY A 110 -1.60 -8.57 2.38
C GLY A 110 -1.26 -7.49 1.33
N PHE A 111 -0.03 -7.48 0.79
CA PHE A 111 0.34 -6.56 -0.29
C PHE A 111 -0.34 -6.90 -1.62
N ALA A 112 -0.55 -8.19 -1.93
CA ALA A 112 -1.12 -8.62 -3.21
C ALA A 112 -2.51 -8.02 -3.49
N GLN A 113 -3.38 -7.96 -2.47
CA GLN A 113 -4.70 -7.31 -2.60
C GLN A 113 -4.57 -5.83 -2.99
N HIS A 114 -3.59 -5.13 -2.41
CA HIS A 114 -3.33 -3.73 -2.74
C HIS A 114 -2.81 -3.54 -4.16
N ILE A 115 -2.11 -4.54 -4.74
CA ILE A 115 -1.69 -4.46 -6.14
C ILE A 115 -2.92 -4.27 -7.02
N ILE A 116 -3.93 -5.11 -6.81
CA ILE A 116 -5.15 -5.14 -7.61
C ILE A 116 -6.02 -3.91 -7.28
N THR A 117 -6.23 -3.59 -6.00
CA THR A 117 -7.21 -2.57 -5.59
C THR A 117 -6.68 -1.12 -5.63
N PHE A 118 -5.36 -0.92 -5.59
CA PHE A 118 -4.76 0.41 -5.46
C PHE A 118 -3.60 0.64 -6.43
N TYR A 119 -2.58 -0.23 -6.47
CA TYR A 119 -1.38 0.10 -7.24
C TYR A 119 -1.59 0.05 -8.75
N ALA A 120 -2.13 -1.06 -9.26
CA ALA A 120 -2.42 -1.23 -10.68
C ALA A 120 -3.42 -0.20 -11.21
N PRO A 121 -4.56 0.05 -10.55
CA PRO A 121 -5.55 0.97 -11.08
C PRO A 121 -5.29 2.45 -10.82
N ILE A 122 -4.50 2.80 -9.80
CA ILE A 122 -4.31 4.20 -9.38
C ILE A 122 -2.88 4.65 -9.61
N LEU A 123 -1.91 3.95 -9.02
CA LEU A 123 -0.52 4.43 -9.01
C LEU A 123 0.15 4.29 -10.38
N ILE A 124 -0.05 3.17 -11.06
CA ILE A 124 0.54 2.95 -12.39
C ILE A 124 0.08 4.02 -13.39
N PRO A 125 -1.22 4.36 -13.51
CA PRO A 125 -1.67 5.45 -14.36
C PRO A 125 -1.10 6.84 -14.00
N ILE A 126 -0.99 7.16 -12.71
CA ILE A 126 -0.48 8.47 -12.27
C ILE A 126 1.01 8.62 -12.62
N LEU A 127 1.81 7.58 -12.36
CA LEU A 127 3.27 7.61 -12.53
C LEU A 127 3.71 7.30 -13.96
N GLY A 128 2.83 6.71 -14.77
CA GLY A 128 3.15 6.12 -16.06
C GLY A 128 3.70 4.70 -15.92
N PHE A 129 3.54 3.90 -16.99
CA PHE A 129 3.79 2.45 -16.97
C PHE A 129 5.19 2.08 -16.43
N ARG A 130 6.25 2.72 -16.94
CA ARG A 130 7.64 2.38 -16.59
C ARG A 130 7.94 2.59 -15.10
N VAL A 131 7.60 3.76 -14.55
CA VAL A 131 7.87 4.08 -13.15
C VAL A 131 6.88 3.39 -12.23
N GLY A 132 5.61 3.33 -12.63
CA GLY A 132 4.56 2.62 -11.91
C GLY A 132 4.89 1.15 -11.70
N VAL A 133 5.19 0.41 -12.77
CA VAL A 133 5.55 -1.02 -12.67
C VAL A 133 6.82 -1.21 -11.85
N LEU A 134 7.85 -0.38 -12.04
CA LEU A 134 9.08 -0.48 -11.25
C LEU A 134 8.81 -0.25 -9.76
N TYR A 135 7.99 0.74 -9.41
CA TYR A 135 7.61 1.00 -8.02
C TYR A 135 6.85 -0.17 -7.40
N VAL A 136 5.84 -0.70 -8.11
CA VAL A 136 5.02 -1.82 -7.65
C VAL A 136 5.85 -3.09 -7.50
N ALA A 137 6.71 -3.40 -8.48
CA ALA A 137 7.61 -4.53 -8.42
C ALA A 137 8.59 -4.40 -7.25
N THR A 138 9.18 -3.22 -7.03
CA THR A 138 10.08 -2.98 -5.90
C THR A 138 9.37 -3.17 -4.56
N ARG A 139 8.16 -2.62 -4.40
CA ARG A 139 7.33 -2.82 -3.19
C ARG A 139 6.95 -4.29 -3.00
N GLY A 140 6.63 -5.00 -4.07
CA GLY A 140 6.35 -6.43 -4.06
C GLY A 140 7.56 -7.26 -3.65
N LEU A 141 8.74 -6.96 -4.17
CA LEU A 141 10.00 -7.61 -3.79
C LEU A 141 10.36 -7.35 -2.32
N ILE A 142 10.16 -6.14 -1.82
CA ILE A 142 10.30 -5.83 -0.39
C ILE A 142 9.36 -6.68 0.45
N ALA A 143 8.07 -6.74 0.07
CA ALA A 143 7.08 -7.53 0.80
C ALA A 143 7.41 -9.03 0.77
N LEU A 144 7.87 -9.55 -0.37
CA LEU A 144 8.34 -10.92 -0.52
C LEU A 144 9.57 -11.20 0.35
N ALA A 145 10.54 -10.28 0.37
CA ALA A 145 11.73 -10.42 1.20
C ALA A 145 11.40 -10.46 2.70
N ILE A 146 10.41 -9.68 3.15
CA ILE A 146 9.89 -9.76 4.53
C ILE A 146 9.28 -11.14 4.79
N THR A 147 8.45 -11.65 3.87
CA THR A 147 7.85 -12.99 3.98
C THR A 147 8.92 -14.08 4.05
N LEU A 148 9.94 -14.03 3.19
CA LEU A 148 11.08 -14.95 3.21
C LEU A 148 11.88 -14.86 4.51
N THR A 149 12.04 -13.65 5.06
CA THR A 149 12.66 -13.44 6.39
C THR A 149 11.83 -14.13 7.48
N GLY A 150 10.50 -14.03 7.41
CA GLY A 150 9.59 -14.73 8.30
C GLY A 150 9.75 -16.25 8.20
N ILE A 151 9.80 -16.81 6.99
CA ILE A 151 10.00 -18.25 6.77
C ILE A 151 11.33 -18.71 7.36
N ALA A 152 12.43 -18.00 7.05
CA ALA A 152 13.75 -18.33 7.57
C ALA A 152 13.82 -18.20 9.10
N ALA A 153 13.20 -17.17 9.67
CA ALA A 153 13.10 -17.02 11.12
C ALA A 153 12.28 -18.15 11.75
N GLY A 154 11.20 -18.58 11.12
CA GLY A 154 10.41 -19.75 11.55
C GLY A 154 11.25 -21.01 11.60
N ALA A 155 11.98 -21.30 10.52
CA ALA A 155 12.86 -22.46 10.42
C ALA A 155 13.92 -22.53 11.55
N VAL A 156 14.43 -21.38 11.99
CA VAL A 156 15.51 -21.29 12.99
C VAL A 156 15.00 -21.15 14.42
N LEU A 157 13.88 -20.45 14.62
CA LEU A 157 13.39 -20.04 15.95
C LEU A 157 12.24 -20.90 16.47
N LEU A 158 11.55 -21.64 15.60
CA LEU A 158 10.40 -22.47 15.98
C LEU A 158 10.78 -23.95 15.99
N ASP A 159 10.35 -24.61 17.05
CA ASP A 159 10.38 -26.06 17.20
C ASP A 159 9.01 -26.55 17.69
N ALA A 160 8.83 -27.86 17.86
CA ALA A 160 7.58 -28.50 18.28
C ALA A 160 7.01 -27.95 19.61
N SER A 161 7.80 -27.24 20.41
CA SER A 161 7.33 -26.57 21.63
C SER A 161 6.55 -25.27 21.36
N ASN A 162 6.74 -24.65 20.20
CA ASN A 162 6.12 -23.38 19.81
C ASN A 162 4.75 -23.55 19.15
N VAL A 163 4.40 -24.81 18.88
CA VAL A 163 3.23 -25.22 18.11
C VAL A 163 2.52 -26.27 18.93
N GLY A 164 1.25 -26.04 19.26
CA GLY A 164 0.45 -27.03 19.94
C GLY A 164 0.32 -28.30 19.09
N ARG A 165 0.27 -29.48 19.71
CA ARG A 165 -0.16 -30.69 18.97
C ARG A 165 -1.60 -30.43 18.52
N SER A 166 -1.79 -30.20 17.21
CA SER A 166 -3.11 -30.32 16.59
C SER A 166 -3.70 -31.62 17.12
N THR A 167 -4.82 -31.56 17.82
CA THR A 167 -5.63 -32.74 18.09
C THR A 167 -6.15 -33.22 16.74
N ALA A 168 -5.33 -34.00 16.05
CA ALA A 168 -5.74 -34.82 14.93
C ALA A 168 -6.89 -35.70 15.43
N GLY A 169 -8.14 -35.31 15.16
CA GLY A 169 -9.33 -36.12 15.44
C GLY A 169 -10.42 -35.49 16.31
N ALA A 170 -10.26 -34.27 16.83
CA ALA A 170 -11.38 -33.52 17.39
C ALA A 170 -11.44 -32.19 16.65
N GLY A 171 -12.27 -32.13 15.60
CA GLY A 171 -12.68 -30.84 15.08
C GLY A 171 -13.22 -30.03 16.26
N PRO A 172 -12.83 -28.76 16.44
CA PRO A 172 -13.67 -27.89 17.23
C PRO A 172 -15.02 -27.92 16.51
N THR A 173 -16.05 -28.46 17.17
CA THR A 173 -17.41 -28.05 16.82
C THR A 173 -17.41 -26.54 16.96
N PRO A 174 -17.62 -25.82 15.85
CA PRO A 174 -17.57 -24.38 15.84
C PRO A 174 -18.83 -23.87 16.51
N ASP A 175 -18.75 -23.61 17.80
CA ASP A 175 -19.68 -22.68 18.44
C ASP A 175 -19.17 -21.26 18.16
N GLY A 176 -19.21 -20.89 16.87
CA GLY A 176 -18.64 -19.67 16.32
C GLY A 176 -18.06 -19.86 14.90
N GLY A 177 -18.91 -20.25 13.95
CA GLY A 177 -18.60 -20.22 12.52
C GLY A 177 -18.02 -21.52 11.97
N THR A 178 -18.81 -22.22 11.18
CA THR A 178 -18.49 -23.49 10.53
C THR A 178 -17.26 -23.40 9.64
N ALA A 179 -16.64 -24.53 9.29
CA ALA A 179 -15.64 -24.57 8.21
C ALA A 179 -16.20 -24.05 6.86
N ASP A 180 -17.52 -23.92 6.74
CA ASP A 180 -18.21 -23.16 5.69
C ASP A 180 -17.88 -21.65 5.75
N ASP A 181 -17.67 -21.04 6.92
CA ASP A 181 -17.43 -19.59 7.06
C ASP A 181 -16.08 -19.14 6.45
N ALA A 182 -15.08 -20.03 6.42
CA ALA A 182 -13.81 -19.77 5.72
C ALA A 182 -13.95 -19.92 4.19
N ALA A 183 -14.91 -20.71 3.72
CA ALA A 183 -15.30 -20.78 2.31
C ALA A 183 -16.21 -19.59 1.93
N ASP A 184 -17.03 -19.10 2.86
CA ASP A 184 -17.95 -17.97 2.68
C ASP A 184 -17.24 -16.64 2.44
N VAL A 185 -16.03 -16.43 2.98
CA VAL A 185 -15.18 -15.25 2.63
C VAL A 185 -14.88 -15.20 1.13
N PHE A 186 -14.89 -16.36 0.45
CA PHE A 186 -14.69 -16.49 -0.99
C PHE A 186 -15.99 -16.77 -1.78
N ASP A 187 -17.13 -16.87 -1.09
CA ASP A 187 -18.44 -17.17 -1.68
C ASP A 187 -19.37 -15.97 -1.75
N ASP A 188 -18.85 -14.77 -1.46
CA ASP A 188 -19.50 -13.48 -1.78
C ASP A 188 -19.47 -13.20 -3.30
N ARG A 189 -19.68 -14.27 -4.08
CA ARG A 189 -19.69 -14.24 -5.53
C ARG A 189 -21.04 -13.70 -5.99
N PRO A 190 -21.03 -12.73 -6.90
CA PRO A 190 -22.27 -12.23 -7.46
C PRO A 190 -23.05 -13.37 -8.11
N GLU A 191 -24.32 -13.52 -7.71
CA GLU A 191 -25.25 -14.58 -8.17
C GLU A 191 -25.38 -14.66 -9.71
N SER A 192 -24.96 -13.62 -10.43
CA SER A 192 -24.88 -13.63 -11.89
C SER A 192 -23.74 -12.75 -12.43
N ARG A 193 -23.28 -13.03 -13.66
CA ARG A 193 -22.30 -12.18 -14.39
C ARG A 193 -22.76 -10.72 -14.52
N ARG A 194 -24.08 -10.48 -14.58
CA ARG A 194 -24.64 -9.11 -14.62
C ARG A 194 -24.56 -8.43 -13.26
N ALA A 195 -24.82 -9.16 -12.18
CA ALA A 195 -24.63 -8.65 -10.83
C ALA A 195 -23.15 -8.31 -10.59
N ALA A 196 -22.22 -9.16 -11.05
CA ALA A 196 -20.78 -8.90 -10.94
C ALA A 196 -20.35 -7.57 -11.56
N VAL A 197 -20.81 -7.32 -12.79
CA VAL A 197 -20.50 -6.09 -13.51
C VAL A 197 -21.15 -4.88 -12.85
N ARG A 198 -22.37 -5.02 -12.32
CA ARG A 198 -23.06 -3.93 -11.62
C ARG A 198 -22.37 -3.58 -10.30
N THR A 199 -22.04 -4.57 -9.49
CA THR A 199 -21.28 -4.38 -8.24
C THR A 199 -19.92 -3.75 -8.51
N ALA A 200 -19.20 -4.23 -9.53
CA ALA A 200 -17.93 -3.63 -9.93
C ALA A 200 -18.08 -2.17 -10.37
N PHE A 201 -19.16 -1.83 -11.09
CA PHE A 201 -19.45 -0.46 -11.50
C PHE A 201 -19.79 0.44 -10.32
N ASP A 202 -20.66 -0.01 -9.41
CA ASP A 202 -21.07 0.74 -8.22
C ASP A 202 -19.87 1.00 -7.29
N ALA A 203 -19.05 -0.03 -7.03
CA ALA A 203 -17.81 0.10 -6.26
C ALA A 203 -16.78 1.01 -6.94
N THR A 204 -16.67 0.95 -8.27
CA THR A 204 -15.81 1.86 -9.04
C THR A 204 -16.27 3.31 -8.89
N ALA A 205 -17.57 3.57 -9.04
CA ALA A 205 -18.14 4.91 -8.95
C ALA A 205 -17.93 5.52 -7.55
N GLU A 206 -18.10 4.71 -6.50
CA GLU A 206 -17.83 5.11 -5.12
C GLU A 206 -16.35 5.49 -4.92
N LYS A 207 -15.42 4.60 -5.28
CA LYS A 207 -13.97 4.89 -5.18
C LYS A 207 -13.56 6.12 -5.98
N VAL A 208 -14.08 6.29 -7.20
CA VAL A 208 -13.79 7.47 -8.02
C VAL A 208 -14.33 8.72 -7.33
N ARG A 209 -15.55 8.69 -6.78
CA ARG A 209 -16.15 9.82 -6.07
C ARG A 209 -15.38 10.23 -4.81
N ASP A 210 -14.76 9.28 -4.13
CA ASP A 210 -13.97 9.54 -2.93
C ASP A 210 -12.56 10.08 -3.26
N ILE A 211 -11.93 9.54 -4.29
CA ILE A 211 -10.54 9.87 -4.64
C ILE A 211 -10.46 11.16 -5.46
N LEU A 212 -11.38 11.35 -6.41
CA LEU A 212 -11.33 12.44 -7.37
C LEU A 212 -11.30 13.85 -6.77
N PRO A 213 -12.14 14.22 -5.77
CA PRO A 213 -12.12 15.57 -5.21
C PRO A 213 -10.80 15.85 -4.50
N ARG A 214 -10.26 14.86 -3.77
CA ARG A 214 -8.96 14.98 -3.11
C ARG A 214 -7.81 15.10 -4.11
N LEU A 215 -7.84 14.27 -5.16
CA LEU A 215 -6.89 14.31 -6.27
C LEU A 215 -6.89 15.69 -6.96
N ALA A 216 -8.07 16.20 -7.31
CA ALA A 216 -8.22 17.49 -7.98
C ALA A 216 -7.74 18.65 -7.10
N ALA A 217 -8.12 18.67 -5.82
CA ALA A 217 -7.71 19.70 -4.88
C ALA A 217 -6.18 19.74 -4.72
N ILE A 218 -5.55 18.57 -4.51
CA ILE A 218 -4.11 18.49 -4.28
C ILE A 218 -3.34 18.79 -5.56
N TYR A 219 -3.81 18.30 -6.71
CA TYR A 219 -3.19 18.62 -7.98
C TYR A 219 -3.31 20.12 -8.32
N ALA A 220 -4.43 20.76 -8.00
CA ALA A 220 -4.60 22.20 -8.12
C ALA A 220 -3.62 22.94 -7.21
N ILE A 221 -3.57 22.60 -5.91
CA ILE A 221 -2.65 23.19 -4.93
C ILE A 221 -1.20 23.06 -5.40
N VAL A 222 -0.77 21.86 -5.79
CA VAL A 222 0.61 21.61 -6.22
C VAL A 222 0.93 22.34 -7.53
N SER A 223 0.00 22.38 -8.48
CA SER A 223 0.20 23.10 -9.73
C SER A 223 0.28 24.62 -9.49
N LEU A 224 -0.52 25.14 -8.57
CA LEU A 224 -0.42 26.52 -8.08
C LEU A 224 0.92 26.78 -7.39
N LEU A 225 1.33 25.92 -6.44
CA LEU A 225 2.61 26.06 -5.74
C LEU A 225 3.80 26.02 -6.70
N LEU A 226 3.76 25.17 -7.74
CA LEU A 226 4.78 25.13 -8.78
C LEU A 226 4.76 26.38 -9.65
N ALA A 227 3.57 26.83 -10.07
CA ALA A 227 3.39 28.03 -10.89
C ALA A 227 3.86 29.31 -10.17
N TYR A 228 3.74 29.35 -8.83
CA TYR A 228 4.14 30.47 -7.99
C TYR A 228 5.41 30.17 -7.17
N SER A 229 6.18 29.15 -7.53
CA SER A 229 7.32 28.68 -6.72
C SER A 229 8.42 29.74 -6.56
N ASP A 230 8.72 30.50 -7.61
CA ASP A 230 9.71 31.58 -7.58
C ASP A 230 9.25 32.75 -6.69
N GLU A 231 7.96 33.09 -6.71
CA GLU A 231 7.36 34.16 -5.89
C GLU A 231 7.23 33.75 -4.42
N LEU A 232 6.88 32.49 -4.15
CA LEU A 232 6.86 31.91 -2.81
C LEU A 232 8.26 31.88 -2.18
N LEU A 233 9.28 31.50 -2.95
CA LEU A 233 10.67 31.52 -2.50
C LEU A 233 11.15 32.94 -2.19
N ALA A 234 10.71 33.94 -2.97
CA ALA A 234 11.00 35.34 -2.71
C ALA A 234 10.30 35.86 -1.43
N LEU A 235 9.10 35.36 -1.11
CA LEU A 235 8.32 35.76 0.06
C LEU A 235 8.84 35.15 1.38
N ILE A 236 9.40 33.94 1.33
CA ILE A 236 9.81 33.17 2.52
C ILE A 236 11.22 33.56 3.00
N GLY A 237 12.01 34.30 2.21
CA GLY A 237 13.27 34.96 2.59
C GLY A 237 14.15 34.20 3.60
N SER A 238 15.15 33.42 3.12
CA SER A 238 16.25 32.79 3.88
C SER A 238 15.94 31.93 5.13
N ASN A 239 14.70 31.88 5.65
CA ASN A 239 14.34 31.13 6.86
C ASN A 239 13.84 29.70 6.59
N GLY A 240 13.70 29.31 5.32
CA GLY A 240 13.56 27.90 4.93
C GLY A 240 14.84 27.09 5.18
N ALA A 241 15.98 27.76 5.33
CA ALA A 241 17.30 27.13 5.39
C ALA A 241 17.43 26.03 6.45
N SER A 242 16.78 26.10 7.61
CA SER A 242 16.96 25.08 8.66
C SER A 242 16.25 23.74 8.37
N VAL A 243 15.08 23.78 7.73
CA VAL A 243 14.36 22.56 7.27
C VAL A 243 14.98 22.06 5.97
N THR A 244 15.41 22.96 5.10
CA THR A 244 16.07 22.62 3.83
C THR A 244 17.48 22.05 4.07
N THR A 245 18.26 22.50 5.06
CA THR A 245 19.63 21.98 5.31
C THR A 245 19.62 20.52 5.80
N ALA A 246 18.66 20.14 6.66
CA ALA A 246 18.52 18.75 7.11
C ALA A 246 17.99 17.84 5.99
N ALA A 247 17.06 18.35 5.18
CA ALA A 247 16.50 17.63 4.05
C ALA A 247 17.47 17.54 2.85
N ASP A 248 18.30 18.56 2.62
CA ASP A 248 19.39 18.60 1.63
C ASP A 248 20.53 17.68 2.05
N GLY A 249 20.85 17.60 3.35
CA GLY A 249 21.81 16.63 3.87
C GLY A 249 21.34 15.18 3.64
N PHE A 250 20.06 14.90 3.87
CA PHE A 250 19.47 13.58 3.64
C PHE A 250 19.31 13.24 2.14
N ALA A 251 18.86 14.19 1.33
CA ALA A 251 18.74 14.03 -0.12
C ALA A 251 20.12 13.89 -0.78
N GLY A 252 21.10 14.69 -0.34
CA GLY A 252 22.49 14.61 -0.78
C GLY A 252 23.16 13.30 -0.41
N LEU A 253 22.91 12.78 0.80
CA LEU A 253 23.40 11.46 1.23
C LEU A 253 22.86 10.32 0.34
N LEU A 254 21.62 10.45 -0.14
CA LEU A 254 20.97 9.49 -1.03
C LEU A 254 21.19 9.80 -2.52
N GLY A 255 21.97 10.83 -2.88
CA GLY A 255 22.15 11.25 -4.27
C GLY A 255 20.85 11.64 -4.99
N LEU A 256 19.81 12.02 -4.25
CA LEU A 256 18.51 12.40 -4.79
C LEU A 256 18.51 13.87 -5.24
N PRO A 257 17.80 14.21 -6.33
CA PRO A 257 17.63 15.61 -6.73
C PRO A 257 16.98 16.43 -5.61
N GLY A 258 17.34 17.72 -5.47
CA GLY A 258 16.72 18.60 -4.47
C GLY A 258 15.18 18.69 -4.58
N ALA A 259 14.65 18.46 -5.79
CA ALA A 259 13.22 18.32 -6.05
C ALA A 259 12.54 17.15 -5.32
N ALA A 260 13.29 16.25 -4.66
CA ALA A 260 12.78 15.12 -3.89
C ALA A 260 12.12 15.55 -2.59
N ILE A 261 12.57 16.66 -1.99
CA ILE A 261 12.08 17.16 -0.70
C ILE A 261 10.56 17.45 -0.72
N PRO A 262 10.04 18.28 -1.64
CA PRO A 262 8.59 18.56 -1.69
C PRO A 262 7.77 17.30 -2.02
N VAL A 263 8.34 16.36 -2.78
CA VAL A 263 7.70 15.06 -3.07
C VAL A 263 7.57 14.23 -1.80
N ILE A 264 8.65 14.10 -1.02
CA ILE A 264 8.67 13.37 0.25
C ILE A 264 7.68 13.98 1.25
N ALA A 265 7.63 15.31 1.33
CA ALA A 265 6.67 16.01 2.17
C ALA A 265 5.21 15.72 1.75
N ALA A 266 4.92 15.69 0.46
CA ALA A 266 3.59 15.31 -0.03
C ALA A 266 3.23 13.85 0.28
N TYR A 267 4.20 12.93 0.21
CA TYR A 267 4.01 11.54 0.63
C TYR A 267 3.67 11.39 2.11
N ALA A 268 4.18 12.27 2.98
CA ALA A 268 3.85 12.29 4.40
C ALA A 268 2.36 12.53 4.66
N LEU A 269 1.68 13.26 3.75
CA LEU A 269 0.23 13.45 3.80
C LEU A 269 -0.51 12.19 3.36
N ASP A 270 -0.16 11.66 2.17
CA ASP A 270 -0.58 10.35 1.69
C ASP A 270 0.16 9.95 0.39
N THR A 271 0.10 8.65 0.10
CA THR A 271 0.72 8.03 -1.07
C THR A 271 0.24 8.61 -2.42
N THR A 272 -1.03 8.95 -2.55
CA THR A 272 -1.60 9.45 -3.81
C THR A 272 -1.11 10.87 -4.08
N SER A 273 -1.09 11.72 -3.05
CA SER A 273 -0.53 13.08 -3.11
C SER A 273 0.94 13.10 -3.48
N GLY A 274 1.74 12.23 -2.88
CA GLY A 274 3.14 12.09 -3.26
C GLY A 274 3.31 11.69 -4.73
N ALA A 275 2.50 10.74 -5.21
CA ALA A 275 2.54 10.27 -6.59
C ALA A 275 2.13 11.36 -7.60
N THR A 276 1.18 12.22 -7.24
CA THR A 276 0.72 13.30 -8.12
C THR A 276 1.73 14.43 -8.23
N VAL A 277 2.49 14.70 -7.15
CA VAL A 277 3.57 15.68 -7.13
C VAL A 277 4.78 15.21 -7.93
N ILE A 278 5.15 13.92 -7.83
CA ILE A 278 6.33 13.40 -8.54
C ILE A 278 6.07 13.16 -10.04
N ALA A 279 4.83 12.83 -10.43
CA ALA A 279 4.47 12.54 -11.82
C ALA A 279 4.90 13.60 -12.86
N PRO A 280 4.67 14.93 -12.67
CA PRO A 280 5.21 15.92 -13.60
C PRO A 280 6.74 15.95 -13.66
N LEU A 281 7.42 15.71 -12.53
CA LEU A 281 8.87 15.75 -12.41
C LEU A 281 9.55 14.53 -13.05
N ILE A 282 8.84 13.42 -13.19
CA ILE A 282 9.27 12.27 -14.00
C ILE A 282 9.19 12.63 -15.49
N ARG A 283 8.10 13.28 -15.92
CA ARG A 283 7.85 13.57 -17.34
C ARG A 283 8.77 14.64 -17.92
N ASN A 284 9.17 15.62 -17.11
CA ASN A 284 10.12 16.66 -17.55
C ASN A 284 11.60 16.23 -17.40
N GLY A 285 11.87 14.98 -16.99
CA GLY A 285 13.21 14.42 -16.88
C GLY A 285 13.97 14.77 -15.59
N THR A 286 13.36 15.49 -14.65
CA THR A 286 13.99 15.81 -13.34
C THR A 286 14.31 14.54 -12.57
N PHE A 287 13.43 13.53 -12.64
CA PHE A 287 13.66 12.21 -12.05
C PHE A 287 13.84 11.13 -13.12
N SER A 288 14.91 10.36 -12.96
CA SER A 288 14.99 9.02 -13.57
C SER A 288 13.98 8.09 -12.91
N ALA A 289 13.67 6.96 -13.56
CA ALA A 289 12.78 5.96 -12.95
C ALA A 289 13.30 5.45 -11.59
N ARG A 290 14.62 5.29 -11.43
CA ARG A 290 15.23 4.80 -10.19
C ARG A 290 15.15 5.84 -9.07
N THR A 291 15.55 7.08 -9.36
CA THR A 291 15.50 8.18 -8.37
C THR A 291 14.07 8.54 -8.00
N ALA A 292 13.11 8.40 -8.93
CA ALA A 292 11.69 8.54 -8.63
C ALA A 292 11.22 7.49 -7.63
N VAL A 293 11.48 6.21 -7.91
CA VAL A 293 11.10 5.09 -7.02
C VAL A 293 11.76 5.23 -5.65
N ALA A 294 13.06 5.57 -5.60
CA ALA A 294 13.78 5.81 -4.35
C ALA A 294 13.14 6.94 -3.53
N THR A 295 12.83 8.08 -4.16
CA THR A 295 12.13 9.21 -3.52
C THR A 295 10.77 8.79 -2.96
N MET A 296 10.00 8.01 -3.72
CA MET A 296 8.69 7.51 -3.29
C MET A 296 8.80 6.50 -2.14
N LEU A 297 9.83 5.66 -2.11
CA LEU A 297 10.08 4.73 -1.00
C LEU A 297 10.44 5.48 0.29
N VAL A 298 11.28 6.51 0.19
CA VAL A 298 11.61 7.41 1.32
C VAL A 298 10.35 8.09 1.84
N GLY A 299 9.58 8.72 0.94
CA GLY A 299 8.29 9.32 1.30
C GLY A 299 7.32 8.30 1.91
N GLY A 300 7.32 7.08 1.40
CA GLY A 300 6.55 5.95 1.89
C GLY A 300 6.87 5.56 3.33
N ILE A 301 8.13 5.64 3.77
CA ILE A 301 8.51 5.41 5.18
C ILE A 301 7.82 6.44 6.09
N ILE A 302 7.84 7.72 5.72
CA ILE A 302 7.22 8.79 6.51
C ILE A 302 5.71 8.62 6.54
N SER A 303 5.09 8.38 5.38
CA SER A 303 3.66 8.10 5.25
C SER A 303 3.24 6.90 6.10
N PHE A 304 4.06 5.85 6.07
CA PHE A 304 3.82 4.63 6.85
C PHE A 304 3.88 4.90 8.35
N ALA A 305 4.84 5.70 8.84
CA ALA A 305 4.91 6.06 10.25
C ALA A 305 3.63 6.77 10.72
N VAL A 306 3.16 7.77 9.98
CA VAL A 306 1.91 8.50 10.30
C VAL A 306 0.69 7.57 10.23
N SER A 307 0.62 6.71 9.20
CA SER A 307 -0.48 5.75 9.04
C SER A 307 -0.47 4.67 10.12
N THR A 308 0.72 4.28 10.61
CA THR A 308 0.87 3.29 11.69
C THR A 308 0.16 3.78 12.94
N PHE A 309 0.39 5.03 13.36
CA PHE A 309 -0.29 5.60 14.52
C PHE A 309 -1.81 5.69 14.35
N LYS A 310 -2.28 6.15 13.19
CA LYS A 310 -3.72 6.42 12.98
C LYS A 310 -4.55 5.18 12.71
N ARG A 311 -3.96 4.13 12.13
CA ARG A 311 -4.70 2.95 11.64
C ARG A 311 -4.12 1.63 12.13
N SER A 312 -2.80 1.44 12.04
CA SER A 312 -2.20 0.15 12.40
C SER A 312 -2.21 -0.11 13.90
N ILE A 313 -1.89 0.87 14.75
CA ILE A 313 -1.89 0.66 16.22
C ILE A 313 -3.29 0.25 16.71
N PRO A 314 -4.38 0.97 16.37
CA PRO A 314 -5.73 0.56 16.77
C PRO A 314 -6.10 -0.85 16.28
N PHE A 315 -5.83 -1.16 15.00
CA PHE A 315 -6.14 -2.47 14.43
C PHE A 315 -5.36 -3.61 15.11
N GLN A 316 -4.04 -3.45 15.25
CA GLN A 316 -3.19 -4.47 15.85
C GLN A 316 -3.51 -4.65 17.34
N TYR A 317 -3.83 -3.58 18.07
CA TYR A 317 -4.24 -3.71 19.48
C TYR A 317 -5.62 -4.35 19.63
N GLY A 318 -6.53 -4.10 18.69
CA GLY A 318 -7.86 -4.70 18.68
C GLY A 318 -7.83 -6.22 18.51
N ILE A 319 -6.96 -6.73 17.63
CA ILE A 319 -6.86 -8.17 17.33
C ILE A 319 -5.94 -8.90 18.32
N TRP A 320 -4.82 -8.29 18.71
CA TRP A 320 -3.76 -8.99 19.45
C TRP A 320 -3.69 -8.64 20.94
N GLY A 321 -4.39 -7.59 21.36
CA GLY A 321 -4.14 -6.94 22.64
C GLY A 321 -2.88 -6.07 22.64
N ARG A 322 -2.71 -5.25 23.68
CA ARG A 322 -1.67 -4.21 23.73
C ARG A 322 -0.24 -4.77 23.75
N GLU A 323 0.01 -5.81 24.54
CA GLU A 323 1.37 -6.33 24.72
C GLU A 323 1.86 -7.06 23.46
N PHE A 324 1.08 -8.01 22.94
CA PHE A 324 1.43 -8.76 21.74
C PHE A 324 1.35 -7.88 20.48
N GLY A 325 0.32 -7.04 20.37
CA GLY A 325 0.17 -6.10 19.25
C GLY A 325 1.36 -5.14 19.12
N SER A 326 1.95 -4.68 20.23
CA SER A 326 3.17 -3.87 20.21
C SER A 326 4.35 -4.61 19.59
N LYS A 327 4.54 -5.89 19.92
CA LYS A 327 5.60 -6.75 19.35
C LYS A 327 5.41 -6.88 17.83
N VAL A 328 4.17 -7.11 17.38
CA VAL A 328 3.81 -7.21 15.95
C VAL A 328 4.16 -5.91 15.21
N ILE A 329 3.80 -4.75 15.77
CA ILE A 329 4.08 -3.44 15.15
C ILE A 329 5.58 -3.21 15.00
N VAL A 330 6.35 -3.45 16.07
CA VAL A 330 7.81 -3.22 16.07
C VAL A 330 8.50 -4.12 15.05
N VAL A 331 8.19 -5.42 15.03
CA VAL A 331 8.80 -6.38 14.09
C VAL A 331 8.44 -6.02 12.64
N ASN A 332 7.16 -5.78 12.34
CA ASN A 332 6.72 -5.45 10.98
C ASN A 332 7.29 -4.12 10.49
N THR A 333 7.31 -3.09 11.35
CA THR A 333 7.87 -1.77 11.01
C THR A 333 9.39 -1.86 10.82
N GLY A 334 10.09 -2.56 11.71
CA GLY A 334 11.54 -2.75 11.63
C GLY A 334 11.95 -3.47 10.34
N LEU A 335 11.30 -4.60 10.03
CA LEU A 335 11.56 -5.35 8.80
C LEU A 335 11.28 -4.52 7.55
N LYS A 336 10.19 -3.75 7.53
CA LYS A 336 9.89 -2.82 6.42
C LYS A 336 11.00 -1.79 6.25
N ILE A 337 11.44 -1.14 7.32
CA ILE A 337 12.50 -0.12 7.25
C ILE A 337 13.80 -0.73 6.72
N VAL A 338 14.20 -1.90 7.24
CA VAL A 338 15.43 -2.60 6.81
C VAL A 338 15.37 -2.94 5.33
N TRP A 339 14.29 -3.58 4.86
CA TRP A 339 14.19 -3.99 3.46
C TRP A 339 13.98 -2.81 2.51
N ILE A 340 13.32 -1.72 2.94
CA ILE A 340 13.28 -0.48 2.16
C ILE A 340 14.68 0.12 2.06
N ALA A 341 15.45 0.19 3.16
CA ALA A 341 16.81 0.71 3.14
C ALA A 341 17.71 -0.10 2.18
N LEU A 342 17.63 -1.42 2.21
CA LEU A 342 18.33 -2.29 1.26
C LEU A 342 17.91 -2.03 -0.19
N ALA A 343 16.60 -1.87 -0.44
CA ALA A 343 16.11 -1.53 -1.77
C ALA A 343 16.62 -0.16 -2.25
N LEU A 344 16.74 0.83 -1.36
CA LEU A 344 17.31 2.14 -1.68
C LEU A 344 18.78 2.01 -2.10
N VAL A 345 19.58 1.20 -1.42
CA VAL A 345 20.98 0.92 -1.78
C VAL A 345 21.10 0.25 -3.16
N VAL A 346 20.14 -0.58 -3.56
CA VAL A 346 20.15 -1.22 -4.89
C VAL A 346 19.72 -0.25 -6.01
N LEU A 347 18.87 0.74 -5.68
CA LEU A 347 18.32 1.67 -6.66
C LEU A 347 19.23 2.87 -6.96
N LEU A 348 20.02 3.30 -5.99
CA LEU A 348 20.86 4.51 -6.00
C LEU A 348 22.33 4.12 -6.16
#